data_AF-A0A3C1FNZ7-F1
#
_entry.id   AF-A0A3C1FNZ7-F1
#
_cell.length_a   1.000
_cell.length_b   1.000
_cell.length_c   1.000
_cell.angle_alpha   90.00
_cell.angle_beta   90.00
_cell.angle_gamma   90.00
#
_symmetry.space_group_name_H-M   'P 1'
#
loop_
_entity.id
_entity.type
_entity.pdbx_description
1 polymer ?
#
loop_
_entity_poly.entity_id
_entity_poly.type
_entity_poly.pdbx_seq_one_letter_code
_entity_poly.pdbx_strand_id
1 'polypeptide(L)'
;DTIFVGVRLARQLGVYPGAMITLLAPRGAVTPFGVTPRVKQYRVAGLFEVGMSEYDSTFIFMPLEEAQRYFRTGAAVTALEIMTDDPD
;
A
#
# COMPACT_ATOMS: atom_id res chain seq x y z
N ASP A 1 -5.97 10.12 -5.36
CA ASP A 1 -5.29 8.83 -5.11
C ASP A 1 -3.81 9.06 -4.84
N THR A 2 -3.45 9.16 -3.56
CA THR A 2 -2.09 9.45 -3.13
C THR A 2 -1.63 8.43 -2.10
N ILE A 3 -0.32 8.23 -2.03
CA ILE A 3 0.30 7.30 -1.08
C ILE A 3 1.52 7.94 -0.41
N PHE A 4 1.88 7.39 0.75
CA PHE A 4 3.18 7.61 1.38
C PHE A 4 4.05 6.37 1.21
N VAL A 5 5.34 6.56 0.94
CA VAL A 5 6.29 5.47 0.69
C VAL A 5 7.42 5.55 1.71
N GLY A 6 7.87 4.41 2.24
CA GLY A 6 9.02 4.39 3.16
C GLY A 6 10.28 4.97 2.52
N VAL A 7 11.09 5.72 3.26
CA VAL A 7 12.26 6.42 2.71
C VAL A 7 13.27 5.48 2.02
N ARG A 8 13.46 4.26 2.52
CA ARG A 8 14.40 3.29 1.91
C ARG A 8 13.81 2.67 0.66
N LEU A 9 12.53 2.32 0.68
CA LEU A 9 11.81 1.83 -0.50
C LEU A 9 11.82 2.88 -1.61
N ALA A 10 11.58 4.14 -1.28
CA ALA A 10 11.60 5.23 -2.24
C ALA A 10 12.98 5.40 -2.89
N ARG A 11 14.07 5.29 -2.11
CA ARG A 11 15.44 5.30 -2.63
C ARG A 11 15.72 4.10 -3.55
N GLN A 12 15.27 2.90 -3.18
CA GLN A 12 15.43 1.69 -4.00
C GLN A 12 14.71 1.80 -5.33
N LEU A 13 13.52 2.40 -5.34
CA LEU A 13 12.72 2.60 -6.55
C LEU A 13 13.11 3.87 -7.34
N GLY A 14 13.95 4.73 -6.79
CA GLY A 14 14.33 6.02 -7.41
C GLY A 14 13.17 7.02 -7.48
N VAL A 15 12.24 6.97 -6.53
CA VAL A 15 11.03 7.82 -6.54
C VAL A 15 11.07 8.89 -5.45
N TYR A 16 10.34 9.97 -5.69
CA TYR A 16 10.29 11.15 -4.83
C TYR A 16 8.86 11.69 -4.77
N PRO A 17 8.51 12.56 -3.79
CA PRO A 17 7.20 13.19 -3.75
C PRO A 17 6.86 13.89 -5.08
N GLY A 18 5.69 13.57 -5.62
CA GLY A 18 5.25 14.00 -6.95
C GLY A 18 5.41 12.94 -8.04
N ALA A 19 6.28 11.95 -7.86
CA ALA A 19 6.45 10.83 -8.78
C ALA A 19 5.22 9.90 -8.79
N MET A 20 5.10 9.12 -9.86
CA MET A 20 4.07 8.09 -10.00
C MET A 20 4.69 6.71 -9.77
N ILE A 21 3.99 5.85 -9.03
CA ILE A 21 4.31 4.43 -8.95
C ILE A 21 3.10 3.58 -9.35
N THR A 22 3.37 2.40 -9.91
CA THR A 22 2.33 1.43 -10.25
C THR A 22 2.27 0.36 -9.19
N LEU A 23 1.13 0.24 -8.52
CA LEU A 23 0.86 -0.91 -7.65
C LEU A 23 0.30 -2.06 -8.49
N LEU A 24 0.81 -3.27 -8.23
CA LEU A 24 0.35 -4.51 -8.82
C LEU A 24 -0.04 -5.47 -7.70
N ALA A 25 -1.30 -5.91 -7.68
CA ALA A 25 -1.76 -6.96 -6.77
C ALA A 25 -2.15 -8.22 -7.58
N PRO A 26 -1.50 -9.37 -7.32
CA PRO A 26 -1.68 -10.58 -8.13
C PRO A 26 -3.06 -11.20 -7.98
N ARG A 27 -3.70 -11.05 -6.81
CA ARG A 27 -5.06 -11.53 -6.54
C ARG A 27 -6.10 -10.53 -7.04
N GLY A 28 -6.22 -10.44 -8.36
CA GLY A 28 -7.16 -9.54 -9.00
C GLY A 28 -8.53 -10.15 -9.27
N ALA A 29 -9.17 -9.81 -10.38
CA ALA A 29 -10.49 -10.34 -10.71
C ALA A 29 -10.37 -11.75 -11.30
N VAL A 30 -11.22 -12.67 -10.84
CA VAL A 30 -11.35 -13.99 -11.47
C VAL A 30 -12.22 -13.84 -12.72
N THR A 31 -11.68 -14.22 -13.86
CA THR A 31 -12.36 -14.23 -15.15
C THR A 31 -12.36 -15.64 -15.73
N PRO A 32 -13.18 -15.96 -16.75
CA PRO A 32 -13.10 -17.24 -17.45
C PRO A 32 -11.72 -17.53 -18.05
N PHE A 33 -10.90 -16.49 -18.25
CA PHE A 33 -9.55 -16.57 -18.81
C PHE A 33 -8.45 -16.59 -17.73
N GLY A 34 -8.81 -16.70 -16.45
CA GLY A 34 -7.87 -16.71 -15.32
C GLY A 34 -7.96 -15.46 -14.44
N VAL A 35 -6.95 -15.26 -13.60
CA VAL A 35 -6.88 -14.12 -12.67
C VAL A 35 -6.20 -12.94 -13.38
N THR A 36 -6.95 -11.87 -13.63
CA THR A 36 -6.36 -10.62 -14.13
C THR A 36 -5.83 -9.83 -12.93
N PRO A 37 -4.52 -9.52 -12.85
CA PRO A 37 -3.96 -8.76 -11.73
C PRO A 37 -4.57 -7.36 -11.67
N ARG A 38 -4.66 -6.80 -10.47
CA ARG A 38 -5.06 -5.40 -10.28
C ARG A 38 -3.82 -4.54 -10.47
N VAL A 39 -3.96 -3.52 -11.31
CA VAL A 39 -2.88 -2.57 -11.61
C VAL A 39 -3.46 -1.16 -11.51
N LYS A 40 -2.85 -0.29 -10.71
CA LYS A 40 -3.25 1.12 -10.60
C LYS A 40 -2.06 2.00 -10.27
N GLN A 41 -2.01 3.16 -10.92
CA GLN A 41 -1.00 4.18 -10.63
C GLN A 41 -1.42 5.06 -9.47
N TYR A 42 -0.45 5.42 -8.63
CA TYR A 42 -0.63 6.32 -7.49
C TYR A 42 0.48 7.37 -7.48
N ARG A 43 0.13 8.59 -7.07
CA ARG A 43 1.09 9.66 -6.86
C ARG A 43 1.69 9.55 -5.45
N VAL A 44 3.01 9.62 -5.36
CA VAL A 44 3.72 9.72 -4.08
C VAL A 44 3.45 11.11 -3.51
N ALA A 45 2.68 11.22 -2.43
CA ALA A 45 2.43 12.51 -1.75
C ALA A 45 3.55 12.87 -0.78
N GLY A 46 4.25 11.87 -0.24
CA GLY A 46 5.40 12.09 0.62
C GLY A 46 6.10 10.80 0.97
N LEU A 47 7.09 10.91 1.85
CA LEU A 47 7.85 9.80 2.38
C LEU A 47 7.67 9.72 3.90
N PHE A 48 7.76 8.53 4.47
CA PHE A 48 7.79 8.33 5.91
C PHE A 48 9.09 7.64 6.34
N GLU A 49 9.52 7.91 7.57
CA GLU A 49 10.64 7.25 8.23
C GLU A 49 10.26 7.00 9.69
N VAL A 50 10.20 5.73 10.08
CA VAL A 50 9.89 5.32 11.47
C VAL A 50 11.11 4.74 12.18
N GLY A 51 12.27 4.71 11.52
CA GLY A 51 13.54 4.24 12.08
C GLY A 51 13.68 2.72 12.13
N MET A 52 12.60 1.98 11.86
CA MET A 52 12.63 0.53 11.68
C MET A 52 12.88 0.17 10.22
N SER A 53 14.01 -0.50 9.98
CA SER A 53 14.50 -0.83 8.64
C SER A 53 13.45 -1.51 7.75
N GLU A 54 12.69 -2.43 8.32
CA GLU A 54 11.73 -3.23 7.57
C GLU A 54 10.56 -2.38 7.09
N TYR A 55 9.97 -1.57 7.97
CA TYR A 55 8.89 -0.65 7.63
C TYR A 55 9.32 0.37 6.58
N ASP A 56 10.50 0.98 6.76
CA ASP A 56 11.01 2.00 5.84
C ASP A 56 11.37 1.43 4.44
N SER A 57 11.56 0.11 4.33
CA SER A 57 12.00 -0.55 3.09
C SER A 57 10.90 -1.35 2.38
N THR A 58 9.77 -1.65 3.02
CA THR A 58 8.76 -2.54 2.42
C THR A 58 7.33 -2.01 2.45
N PHE A 59 7.05 -0.96 3.24
CA PHE A 59 5.68 -0.46 3.42
C PHE A 59 5.36 0.77 2.57
N ILE A 60 4.08 0.83 2.19
CA ILE A 60 3.40 1.99 1.61
C ILE A 60 2.13 2.20 2.43
N PHE A 61 1.84 3.46 2.77
CA PHE A 61 0.56 3.83 3.37
C PHE A 61 -0.33 4.51 2.34
N MET A 62 -1.62 4.23 2.40
CA MET A 62 -2.64 4.89 1.59
C MET A 62 -3.89 5.13 2.45
N PRO A 63 -4.76 6.09 2.07
CA PRO A 63 -6.04 6.26 2.75
C PRO A 63 -6.84 4.95 2.76
N LEU A 64 -7.53 4.66 3.87
CA LEU A 64 -8.29 3.42 4.02
C LEU A 64 -9.30 3.22 2.88
N GLU A 65 -10.02 4.28 2.50
CA GLU A 65 -10.96 4.22 1.39
C GLU A 65 -10.29 3.86 0.06
N GLU A 66 -9.05 4.31 -0.18
CA GLU A 66 -8.30 3.94 -1.37
C GLU A 66 -7.90 2.47 -1.35
N ALA A 67 -7.48 1.96 -0.19
CA ALA A 67 -7.18 0.53 -0.03
C ALA A 67 -8.43 -0.31 -0.29
N GLN A 68 -9.56 0.09 0.27
CA GLN A 68 -10.85 -0.58 0.07
C GLN A 68 -11.27 -0.59 -1.41
N ARG A 69 -11.11 0.54 -2.11
CA ARG A 69 -11.36 0.63 -3.56
C ARG A 69 -10.41 -0.25 -4.37
N TYR A 70 -9.11 -0.22 -4.06
CA TYR A 70 -8.08 -0.97 -4.78
C TYR A 70 -8.29 -2.49 -4.64
N PHE A 71 -8.49 -2.96 -3.41
CA PHE A 71 -8.71 -4.38 -3.10
C PHE A 71 -10.16 -4.84 -3.31
N ARG A 72 -11.11 -3.92 -3.56
CA ARG A 72 -12.56 -4.18 -3.67
C ARG A 72 -13.14 -4.90 -2.46
N THR A 73 -12.86 -4.38 -1.26
CA THR A 73 -13.41 -4.92 -0.01
C THR A 73 -14.75 -4.28 0.38
N GLY A 74 -15.25 -3.31 -0.39
CA GLY A 74 -16.42 -2.52 0.01
C GLY A 74 -16.10 -1.72 1.27
N ALA A 75 -16.97 -1.78 2.29
CA ALA A 75 -16.71 -1.16 3.60
C ALA A 75 -15.87 -2.03 4.54
N ALA A 76 -15.46 -3.25 4.12
CA ALA A 76 -14.71 -4.15 4.97
C ALA A 76 -13.22 -3.80 5.04
N VAL A 77 -12.57 -4.24 6.13
CA VAL A 77 -11.11 -4.21 6.34
C VAL A 77 -10.57 -5.63 6.33
N THR A 78 -9.29 -5.79 5.99
CA THR A 78 -8.64 -7.12 5.94
C THR A 78 -8.12 -7.57 7.30
N ALA A 79 -7.86 -6.63 8.21
CA ALA A 79 -7.32 -6.89 9.53
C ALA A 79 -7.79 -5.79 10.49
N LEU A 80 -7.88 -6.14 11.76
CA LEU A 80 -8.01 -5.20 12.87
C LEU A 80 -6.69 -5.25 13.63
N GLU A 81 -6.00 -4.12 13.70
CA GLU A 81 -4.83 -3.96 14.56
C GLU A 81 -5.31 -3.56 15.94
N ILE A 82 -4.99 -4.38 16.94
CA ILE A 82 -5.37 -4.14 18.34
C ILE A 82 -4.08 -3.80 19.08
N MET A 83 -4.06 -2.62 19.69
CA MET A 83 -3.01 -2.21 20.61
C MET A 83 -3.57 -2.26 22.02
N THR A 84 -2.83 -2.90 22.93
CA THR A 84 -3.17 -3.03 24.34
C THR A 84 -1.96 -2.64 25.17
N ASP A 85 -2.22 -2.09 26.35
CA ASP A 85 -1.18 -1.78 27.32
C ASP A 85 -0.62 -3.08 27.95
N ASP A 86 -1.44 -4.14 27.99
CA ASP A 86 -1.11 -5.46 28.51
C ASP A 86 -1.63 -6.56 27.55
N PRO A 87 -0.74 -7.30 26.87
CA PRO A 87 -1.11 -8.31 25.87
C PRO A 87 -1.43 -9.70 26.43
N ASP A 88 -1.23 -9.92 27.73
CA ASP A 88 -1.56 -11.16 28.44
C ASP A 88 -3.02 -11.16 28.96
#